data_AF-A0A7S2Y801-F1
#
_entry.id   AF-A0A7S2Y801-F1
#
_cell.length_a   1.000
_cell.length_b   1.000
_cell.length_c   1.000
_cell.angle_alpha   90.00
_cell.angle_beta   90.00
_cell.angle_gamma   90.00
#
_symmetry.space_group_name_H-M   'P 1'
#
loop_
_entity.id
_entity.type
_entity.pdbx_description
1 polymer ?
#
loop_
_entity_poly.entity_id
_entity_poly.type
_entity_poly.pdbx_seq_one_letter_code
_entity_poly.pdbx_strand_id
1 'polypeptide(L)'
;ESRKQNGAVAATEGQVYSIMSDDEYEYEYDDDASMGDGGDDGEEQFEYTDEEEPADDIQVELENLYYNSKGLRDTSLEEAKQSFEKVIEQESNELASNESSHKYGPWSYKAMKQLVKLHLRVGDAAGVQKDYQRLLECIAAGDVSPNQIEKGINGMLERVASLYQGNIYSSMSSSNS
;
A
#
# COMPACT_ATOMS: atom_id res chain seq x y z
N GLU A 1 -16.43 49.33 45.37
CA GLU A 1 -15.86 49.33 44.00
C GLU A 1 -16.00 47.97 43.32
N SER A 2 -16.19 48.02 42.00
CA SER A 2 -15.80 47.01 40.99
C SER A 2 -16.54 45.67 40.85
N ARG A 3 -17.58 45.75 40.02
CA ARG A 3 -18.12 44.80 39.02
C ARG A 3 -17.11 43.83 38.41
N LYS A 4 -17.52 42.56 38.23
CA LYS A 4 -17.25 41.64 37.08
C LYS A 4 -18.15 40.40 37.25
N GLN A 5 -19.36 40.41 36.69
CA GLN A 5 -19.78 39.83 35.38
C GLN A 5 -19.66 38.30 35.27
N ASN A 6 -20.83 37.71 35.04
CA ASN A 6 -21.17 36.32 34.74
C ASN A 6 -20.44 35.76 33.52
N GLY A 7 -20.28 34.44 33.49
CA GLY A 7 -19.94 33.68 32.30
C GLY A 7 -19.94 32.19 32.55
N ALA A 8 -21.13 31.60 32.71
CA ALA A 8 -21.30 30.17 32.49
C ALA A 8 -21.06 29.90 30.99
N VAL A 9 -20.10 29.04 30.67
CA VAL A 9 -19.96 28.48 29.33
C VAL A 9 -19.84 26.97 29.48
N ALA A 10 -20.79 26.32 28.82
CA ALA A 10 -21.08 24.93 28.85
C ALA A 10 -19.88 24.06 28.47
N ALA A 11 -19.79 22.91 29.13
CA ALA A 11 -19.09 21.76 28.61
C ALA A 11 -19.58 21.51 27.17
N THR A 12 -18.69 21.70 26.20
CA THR A 12 -18.89 21.18 24.86
C THR A 12 -18.12 19.87 24.83
N GLU A 13 -18.87 18.79 25.02
CA GLU A 13 -18.44 17.44 24.67
C GLU A 13 -18.02 17.50 23.19
N GLY A 14 -16.71 17.51 22.96
CA GLY A 14 -16.15 17.32 21.64
C GLY A 14 -16.51 15.91 21.19
N GLN A 15 -17.55 15.79 20.37
CA GLN A 15 -17.79 14.57 19.61
C GLN A 15 -16.59 14.34 18.70
N VAL A 16 -15.68 13.49 19.16
CA VAL A 16 -14.78 12.73 18.31
C VAL A 16 -15.65 11.81 17.46
N TYR A 17 -16.06 12.30 16.29
CA TYR A 17 -16.70 11.44 15.29
C TYR A 17 -15.65 10.44 14.80
N SER A 18 -15.75 9.23 15.34
CA SER A 18 -15.08 8.04 14.86
C SER A 18 -15.36 7.90 13.37
N ILE A 19 -14.33 8.00 12.54
CA ILE A 19 -14.39 7.59 11.13
C ILE A 19 -14.29 6.06 11.14
N MET A 20 -15.39 5.43 11.52
CA MET A 20 -15.69 4.00 11.40
C MET A 20 -17.11 3.98 10.81
N SER A 21 -17.45 3.31 9.73
CA SER A 21 -16.76 2.37 8.87
C SER A 21 -17.49 2.47 7.53
N ASP A 22 -16.82 2.95 6.49
CA ASP A 22 -17.05 2.41 5.16
C ASP A 22 -15.83 1.55 4.87
N ASP A 23 -15.80 0.40 5.55
CA ASP A 23 -15.28 -0.82 4.93
C ASP A 23 -16.21 -1.13 3.75
N GLU A 24 -16.19 -0.25 2.75
CA GLU A 24 -16.48 -0.64 1.40
C GLU A 24 -15.47 -1.74 1.15
N TYR A 25 -15.97 -2.98 1.17
CA TYR A 25 -15.24 -4.18 0.82
C TYR A 25 -14.75 -3.97 -0.61
N GLU A 26 -13.64 -3.23 -0.74
CA GLU A 26 -12.81 -3.14 -1.91
C GLU A 26 -12.35 -4.58 -2.07
N TYR A 27 -13.04 -5.34 -2.93
CA TYR A 27 -12.53 -6.58 -3.47
C TYR A 27 -11.25 -6.19 -4.21
N GLU A 28 -10.15 -6.04 -3.45
CA GLU A 28 -8.82 -6.24 -3.99
C GLU A 28 -8.89 -7.67 -4.50
N TYR A 29 -9.11 -7.83 -5.81
CA TYR A 29 -8.65 -9.04 -6.48
C TYR A 29 -7.23 -9.22 -5.99
N ASP A 30 -7.04 -10.25 -5.17
CA ASP A 30 -5.76 -10.63 -4.63
C ASP A 30 -4.95 -11.09 -5.86
N ASP A 31 -4.33 -10.13 -6.55
CA ASP A 31 -3.50 -10.35 -7.73
C ASP A 31 -2.24 -11.16 -7.33
N ASP A 32 -2.09 -11.47 -6.03
CA ASP A 32 -1.11 -12.37 -5.42
C ASP A 32 -1.56 -13.85 -5.44
N ALA A 33 -2.85 -14.13 -5.66
CA ALA A 33 -3.41 -15.49 -5.58
C ALA A 33 -3.41 -16.26 -6.92
N SER A 34 -2.88 -15.71 -8.02
CA SER A 34 -2.89 -16.34 -9.34
C SER A 34 -1.68 -17.27 -9.57
N MET A 35 -1.50 -18.26 -8.70
CA MET A 35 -0.72 -19.48 -9.00
C MET A 35 -1.72 -20.62 -9.18
N GLY A 36 -2.17 -20.85 -10.42
CA GLY A 36 -3.11 -21.93 -10.72
C GLY A 36 -3.83 -21.76 -12.05
N ASP A 37 -3.09 -21.60 -13.15
CA ASP A 37 -3.65 -21.87 -14.48
C ASP A 37 -3.68 -23.38 -14.69
N GLY A 38 -4.85 -23.97 -14.40
CA GLY A 38 -5.13 -25.36 -14.69
C GLY A 38 -5.74 -25.49 -16.09
N GLY A 39 -4.97 -26.03 -17.02
CA GLY A 39 -5.51 -26.81 -18.15
C GLY A 39 -4.87 -26.56 -19.51
N ASP A 40 -3.85 -27.34 -19.87
CA ASP A 40 -3.72 -27.88 -21.23
C ASP A 40 -3.21 -29.33 -21.16
N ASP A 41 -3.94 -30.20 -21.86
CA ASP A 41 -3.79 -31.65 -21.91
C ASP A 41 -2.76 -32.00 -22.98
N GLY A 42 -1.49 -32.00 -22.59
CA GLY A 42 -0.38 -32.48 -23.38
C GLY A 42 0.45 -33.44 -22.53
N GLU A 43 0.41 -34.72 -22.89
CA GLU A 43 1.17 -35.82 -22.29
C GLU A 43 2.69 -35.60 -22.43
N GLU A 44 3.24 -34.62 -21.72
CA GLU A 44 4.68 -34.51 -21.45
C GLU A 44 5.00 -35.46 -20.31
N GLN A 45 5.86 -36.44 -20.59
CA GLN A 45 6.49 -37.25 -19.56
C GLN A 45 7.30 -36.31 -18.67
N PHE A 46 6.70 -35.85 -17.57
CA PHE A 46 7.38 -35.17 -16.49
C PHE A 46 8.42 -36.13 -15.91
N GLU A 47 9.64 -36.03 -16.42
CA GLU A 47 10.82 -36.47 -15.69
C GLU A 47 10.90 -35.58 -14.46
N TYR A 48 10.44 -36.11 -13.31
CA TYR A 48 10.66 -35.48 -12.00
C TYR A 48 12.17 -35.42 -11.78
N THR A 49 12.80 -34.37 -12.31
CA THR A 49 14.07 -33.90 -11.80
C THR A 49 13.73 -33.34 -10.43
N ASP A 50 14.17 -34.04 -9.39
CA ASP A 50 14.10 -33.67 -7.97
C ASP A 50 14.99 -32.44 -7.72
N GLU A 51 14.73 -31.37 -8.48
CA GLU A 51 15.29 -30.05 -8.35
C GLU A 51 14.12 -29.16 -7.89
N GLU A 52 13.62 -29.43 -6.69
CA GLU A 52 13.07 -28.34 -5.88
C GLU A 52 14.21 -27.32 -5.75
N GLU A 53 14.25 -26.32 -6.64
CA GLU A 53 15.09 -25.16 -6.42
C GLU A 53 14.76 -24.67 -5.01
N PRO A 54 15.74 -24.61 -4.09
CA PRO A 54 15.48 -24.13 -2.75
C PRO A 54 14.89 -22.74 -2.93
N ALA A 55 13.64 -22.53 -2.49
CA ALA A 55 13.06 -21.21 -2.47
C ALA A 55 14.08 -20.29 -1.79
N ASP A 56 14.63 -19.32 -2.54
CA ASP A 56 15.69 -18.45 -2.04
C ASP A 56 15.26 -17.95 -0.66
N ASP A 57 16.00 -18.31 0.39
CA ASP A 57 15.62 -18.03 1.80
C ASP A 57 15.22 -16.55 1.99
N ILE A 58 15.85 -15.67 1.21
CA ILE A 58 15.60 -14.23 1.11
C ILE A 58 14.18 -13.88 0.62
N GLN A 59 13.64 -14.59 -0.39
CA GLN A 59 12.29 -14.33 -0.88
C GLN A 59 11.23 -14.65 0.19
N VAL A 60 11.45 -15.72 0.95
CA VAL A 60 10.60 -16.09 2.09
C VAL A 60 10.71 -15.06 3.21
N GLU A 61 11.90 -14.53 3.48
CA GLU A 61 12.09 -13.44 4.45
C GLU A 61 11.36 -12.16 4.03
N LEU A 62 11.49 -11.75 2.76
CA LEU A 62 10.82 -10.56 2.20
C LEU A 62 9.29 -10.69 2.27
N GLU A 63 8.77 -11.86 1.92
CA GLU A 63 7.34 -12.17 2.00
C GLU A 63 6.83 -12.01 3.45
N ASN A 64 7.51 -12.64 4.40
CA ASN A 64 7.14 -12.57 5.81
C ASN A 64 7.18 -11.12 6.33
N LEU A 65 8.22 -10.37 5.97
CA LEU A 65 8.35 -8.97 6.36
C LEU A 65 7.21 -8.11 5.75
N TYR A 66 6.84 -8.36 4.50
CA TYR A 66 5.74 -7.67 3.85
C TYR A 66 4.38 -7.95 4.52
N TYR A 67 4.06 -9.21 4.79
CA TYR A 67 2.79 -9.56 5.46
C TYR A 67 2.75 -9.05 6.90
N ASN A 68 3.87 -9.07 7.62
CA ASN A 68 3.98 -8.43 8.92
C ASN A 68 3.69 -6.92 8.82
N SER A 69 4.28 -6.24 7.83
CA SER A 69 4.04 -4.82 7.56
C SER A 69 2.56 -4.53 7.26
N LYS A 70 1.88 -5.41 6.52
CA LYS A 70 0.44 -5.32 6.25
C LYS A 70 -0.39 -5.39 7.54
N GLY A 71 -0.05 -6.29 8.46
CA GLY A 71 -0.74 -6.43 9.75
C GLY A 71 -0.60 -5.20 10.66
N LEU A 72 0.47 -4.42 10.50
CA LEU A 72 0.71 -3.21 11.29
C LEU A 72 -0.16 -2.02 10.85
N ARG A 73 -0.75 -2.05 9.64
CA ARG A 73 -1.49 -0.92 9.06
C ARG A 73 -2.67 -0.46 9.90
N ASP A 74 -3.28 -1.37 10.65
CA ASP A 74 -4.48 -1.09 11.46
C ASP A 74 -4.14 -0.87 12.94
N THR A 75 -2.91 -1.16 13.36
CA THR A 75 -2.44 -0.95 14.74
C THR A 75 -1.57 0.30 14.88
N SER A 76 -0.56 0.45 14.04
CA SER A 76 0.40 1.56 14.10
C SER A 76 0.87 1.95 12.70
N LEU A 77 0.33 3.06 12.19
CA LEU A 77 0.61 3.54 10.84
C LEU A 77 2.09 3.90 10.62
N GLU A 78 2.75 4.44 11.65
CA GLU A 78 4.15 4.81 11.56
C GLU A 78 5.07 3.59 11.54
N GLU A 79 4.77 2.57 12.35
CA GLU A 79 5.50 1.30 12.33
C GLU A 79 5.27 0.56 11.00
N ALA A 80 4.03 0.57 10.48
CA ALA A 80 3.74 0.00 9.17
C ALA A 80 4.58 0.65 8.07
N LYS A 81 4.69 1.99 8.04
CA LYS A 81 5.53 2.71 7.09
C LYS A 81 7.00 2.28 7.19
N GLN A 82 7.55 2.29 8.40
CA GLN A 82 8.94 1.89 8.62
C GLN A 82 9.18 0.43 8.21
N SER A 83 8.21 -0.44 8.45
CA SER A 83 8.32 -1.85 8.07
C SER A 83 8.30 -2.04 6.56
N PHE A 84 7.45 -1.30 5.83
CA PHE A 84 7.47 -1.31 4.35
C PHE A 84 8.77 -0.74 3.78
N GLU A 85 9.35 0.29 4.40
CA GLU A 85 10.66 0.81 3.99
C GLU A 85 11.76 -0.24 4.13
N LYS A 86 11.72 -1.06 5.19
CA LYS A 86 12.67 -2.18 5.36
C LYS A 86 12.53 -3.23 4.27
N VAL A 87 11.31 -3.54 3.82
CA VAL A 87 11.11 -4.48 2.69
C VAL A 87 11.81 -3.95 1.44
N ILE A 88 11.65 -2.67 1.14
CA ILE A 88 12.26 -2.02 -0.04
C ILE A 88 13.79 -2.03 0.08
N GLU A 89 14.32 -1.68 1.25
CA GLU A 89 15.76 -1.64 1.49
C GLU A 89 16.39 -3.04 1.39
N GLN A 90 15.77 -4.05 2.02
CA GLN A 90 16.26 -5.42 1.99
C GLN A 90 16.29 -5.95 0.56
N GLU A 91 15.20 -5.85 -0.20
CA GLU A 91 15.19 -6.34 -1.58
C GLU A 91 16.17 -5.58 -2.48
N SER A 92 16.32 -4.25 -2.31
CA SER A 92 17.27 -3.46 -3.10
C SER A 92 18.73 -3.83 -2.81
N ASN A 93 19.06 -4.12 -1.54
CA ASN A 93 20.39 -4.58 -1.15
C ASN A 93 20.71 -5.97 -1.71
N GLU A 94 19.72 -6.86 -1.74
CA GLU A 94 19.87 -8.22 -2.29
C GLU A 94 20.08 -8.17 -3.81
N LEU A 95 19.28 -7.37 -4.53
CA LEU A 95 19.46 -7.17 -5.96
C LEU A 95 20.82 -6.55 -6.30
N ALA A 96 21.28 -5.60 -5.48
CA ALA A 96 22.62 -5.01 -5.64
C ALA A 96 23.74 -6.03 -5.37
N SER A 97 23.55 -6.94 -4.42
CA SER A 97 24.53 -7.98 -4.07
C SER A 97 24.63 -9.07 -5.12
N ASN A 98 23.51 -9.41 -5.77
CA ASN A 98 23.43 -10.40 -6.83
C ASN A 98 23.77 -9.84 -8.24
N GLU A 99 24.37 -8.66 -8.31
CA GLU A 99 24.71 -7.94 -9.56
C GLU A 99 23.53 -7.80 -10.53
N SER A 100 22.30 -7.70 -10.00
CA SER A 100 21.13 -7.47 -10.83
C SER A 100 21.18 -6.08 -11.47
N SER A 101 20.71 -5.99 -12.71
CA SER A 101 20.54 -4.69 -13.38
C SER A 101 19.41 -3.86 -12.76
N HIS A 102 18.52 -4.51 -12.01
CA HIS A 102 17.36 -3.89 -11.41
C HIS A 102 17.66 -3.39 -10.00
N LYS A 103 17.20 -2.19 -9.67
CA LYS A 103 17.34 -1.60 -8.34
C LYS A 103 16.23 -2.07 -7.38
N TYR A 104 15.10 -2.48 -7.95
CA TYR A 104 13.88 -2.82 -7.23
C TYR A 104 13.26 -4.10 -7.80
N GLY A 105 12.60 -4.88 -6.96
CA GLY A 105 11.89 -6.09 -7.36
C GLY A 105 10.40 -6.04 -7.02
N PRO A 106 9.73 -7.20 -7.13
CA PRO A 106 8.30 -7.32 -6.88
C PRO A 106 7.88 -6.90 -5.47
N TRP A 107 8.70 -7.17 -4.44
CA TRP A 107 8.36 -6.84 -3.06
C TRP A 107 8.48 -5.35 -2.78
N SER A 108 9.48 -4.67 -3.36
CA SER A 108 9.61 -3.22 -3.32
C SER A 108 8.40 -2.56 -3.98
N TYR A 109 7.98 -3.07 -5.14
CA TYR A 109 6.79 -2.57 -5.84
C TYR A 109 5.53 -2.73 -4.99
N LYS A 110 5.30 -3.92 -4.41
CA LYS A 110 4.18 -4.20 -3.50
C LYS A 110 4.22 -3.26 -2.27
N ALA A 111 5.39 -3.07 -1.65
CA ALA A 111 5.57 -2.20 -0.49
C ALA A 111 5.32 -0.71 -0.79
N MET A 112 5.84 -0.19 -1.90
CA MET A 112 5.63 1.21 -2.31
C MET A 112 4.16 1.52 -2.58
N LYS A 113 3.40 0.59 -3.19
CA LYS A 113 1.94 0.73 -3.32
C LYS A 113 1.26 0.90 -1.96
N GLN A 114 1.68 0.12 -0.96
CA GLN A 114 1.12 0.22 0.39
C GLN A 114 1.46 1.56 1.07
N LEU A 115 2.68 2.07 0.90
CA LEU A 115 3.08 3.39 1.41
C LEU A 115 2.20 4.50 0.84
N VAL A 116 1.97 4.50 -0.47
CA VAL A 116 1.05 5.47 -1.12
C VAL A 116 -0.37 5.34 -0.53
N LYS A 117 -0.89 4.12 -0.37
CA LYS A 117 -2.22 3.89 0.24
C LYS A 117 -2.29 4.40 1.69
N LEU A 118 -1.22 4.27 2.48
CA LEU A 118 -1.15 4.77 3.85
C LEU A 118 -1.17 6.30 3.90
N HIS A 119 -0.37 6.98 3.08
CA HIS A 119 -0.37 8.44 3.03
C HIS A 119 -1.72 8.99 2.53
N LEU A 120 -2.36 8.32 1.57
CA LEU A 120 -3.71 8.65 1.11
C LEU A 120 -4.74 8.53 2.23
N ARG A 121 -4.65 7.50 3.08
CA ARG A 121 -5.58 7.29 4.22
C ARG A 121 -5.51 8.43 5.24
N VAL A 122 -4.34 9.03 5.46
CA VAL A 122 -4.15 10.14 6.41
C VAL A 122 -4.37 11.52 5.76
N GLY A 123 -4.54 11.57 4.44
CA GLY A 123 -4.65 12.83 3.69
C GLY A 123 -3.34 13.61 3.57
N ASP A 124 -2.19 12.94 3.75
CA ASP A 124 -0.87 13.56 3.62
C ASP A 124 -0.46 13.63 2.14
N ALA A 125 -0.88 14.70 1.46
CA ALA A 125 -0.62 14.90 0.05
C ALA A 125 0.88 14.95 -0.31
N ALA A 126 1.73 15.47 0.59
CA ALA A 126 3.17 15.55 0.36
C ALA A 126 3.81 14.16 0.40
N GLY A 127 3.41 13.33 1.37
CA GLY A 127 3.83 11.94 1.45
C GLY A 127 3.34 11.11 0.26
N VAL A 128 2.08 11.29 -0.17
CA VAL A 128 1.54 10.65 -1.38
C VAL A 128 2.39 11.00 -2.60
N GLN A 129 2.68 12.28 -2.82
CA GLN A 129 3.49 12.70 -3.96
C GLN A 129 4.88 12.06 -3.94
N LYS A 130 5.53 12.07 -2.77
CA LYS A 130 6.87 11.49 -2.58
C LYS A 130 6.88 10.00 -2.90
N ASP A 131 5.98 9.23 -2.31
CA ASP A 131 5.99 7.77 -2.49
C ASP A 131 5.45 7.35 -3.86
N TYR A 132 4.55 8.13 -4.45
CA TYR A 132 4.11 7.89 -5.83
C TYR A 132 5.24 8.13 -6.83
N GLN A 133 6.07 9.17 -6.64
CA GLN A 133 7.27 9.35 -7.46
C GLN A 133 8.21 8.14 -7.32
N ARG A 134 8.42 7.64 -6.10
CA ARG A 134 9.23 6.44 -5.87
C ARG A 134 8.64 5.19 -6.52
N LEU A 135 7.32 5.04 -6.52
CA LEU A 135 6.64 3.97 -7.24
C LEU A 135 6.93 4.03 -8.74
N LEU A 136 6.89 5.22 -9.34
CA LEU A 136 7.25 5.40 -10.76
C LEU A 136 8.73 5.09 -11.04
N GLU A 137 9.63 5.46 -10.12
CA GLU A 137 11.04 5.09 -10.20
C GLU A 137 11.24 3.58 -10.09
N CYS A 138 10.49 2.92 -9.19
CA CYS A 138 10.48 1.45 -9.04
C CYS A 138 10.01 0.76 -10.32
N ILE A 139 9.01 1.32 -11.00
CA ILE A 139 8.54 0.83 -12.29
C ILE A 139 9.63 1.01 -13.37
N ALA A 140 10.31 2.16 -13.39
CA ALA A 140 11.29 2.46 -14.42
C ALA A 140 12.62 1.70 -14.26
N ALA A 141 13.01 1.39 -13.01
CA ALA A 141 14.29 0.79 -12.67
C ALA A 141 14.19 -0.60 -12.00
N GLY A 142 12.99 -1.18 -11.98
CA GLY A 142 12.72 -2.48 -11.38
C GLY A 142 12.26 -3.52 -12.37
N ASP A 143 12.06 -4.74 -11.87
CA ASP A 143 11.49 -5.84 -12.64
C ASP A 143 9.97 -5.91 -12.41
N VAL A 144 9.23 -5.08 -13.14
CA VAL A 144 7.76 -5.02 -13.05
C VAL A 144 7.15 -5.21 -14.44
N SER A 145 6.23 -6.17 -14.58
CA SER A 145 5.61 -6.45 -15.87
C SER A 145 4.69 -5.31 -16.33
N PRO A 146 4.52 -5.08 -17.65
CA PRO A 146 3.65 -4.02 -18.17
C PRO A 146 2.22 -4.05 -17.65
N ASN A 147 1.65 -5.26 -17.47
CA ASN A 147 0.32 -5.44 -16.92
C ASN A 147 0.24 -5.01 -15.44
N GLN A 148 1.26 -5.33 -14.65
CA GLN A 148 1.36 -4.89 -13.25
C GLN A 148 1.48 -3.36 -13.15
N ILE A 149 2.20 -2.74 -14.09
CA ILE A 149 2.33 -1.28 -14.19
C ILE A 149 0.98 -0.64 -14.50
N GLU A 150 0.29 -1.11 -15.53
CA GLU A 150 -0.99 -0.56 -15.97
C GLU A 150 -2.05 -0.64 -14.86
N LYS A 151 -2.23 -1.83 -14.27
CA LYS A 151 -3.15 -2.04 -13.15
C LYS A 151 -2.77 -1.16 -11.95
N GLY A 152 -1.48 -1.08 -11.61
CA GLY A 152 -1.02 -0.31 -10.46
C GLY A 152 -1.21 1.20 -10.60
N ILE A 153 -0.83 1.76 -11.74
CA ILE A 153 -0.98 3.20 -12.01
C ILE A 153 -2.46 3.57 -12.06
N ASN A 154 -3.27 2.82 -12.81
CA ASN A 154 -4.70 3.10 -12.94
C ASN A 154 -5.40 3.00 -11.57
N GLY A 155 -5.13 1.94 -10.81
CA GLY A 155 -5.71 1.78 -9.47
C GLY A 155 -5.33 2.90 -8.50
N MET A 156 -4.10 3.41 -8.57
CA MET A 156 -3.70 4.56 -7.74
C MET A 156 -4.38 5.86 -8.18
N LEU A 157 -4.49 6.10 -9.49
CA LEU A 157 -5.19 7.27 -10.03
C LEU A 157 -6.67 7.25 -9.66
N GLU A 158 -7.33 6.10 -9.80
CA GLU A 158 -8.71 5.89 -9.37
C GLU A 158 -8.87 6.20 -7.89
N ARG A 159 -7.96 5.71 -7.04
CA ARG A 159 -8.03 5.97 -5.59
C ARG A 159 -7.87 7.45 -5.24
N VAL A 160 -6.96 8.15 -5.89
CA VAL A 160 -6.81 9.60 -5.73
C VAL A 160 -8.07 10.31 -6.21
N ALA A 161 -8.61 9.95 -7.36
CA ALA A 161 -9.83 10.55 -7.91
C ALA A 161 -11.03 10.36 -6.96
N SER A 162 -11.22 9.16 -6.42
CA SER A 162 -12.29 8.85 -5.46
C SER A 162 -12.17 9.69 -4.18
N LEU A 163 -10.95 9.88 -3.65
CA LEU A 163 -10.73 10.73 -2.48
C LEU A 163 -11.07 12.19 -2.75
N TYR A 164 -10.69 12.73 -3.91
CA TYR A 164 -11.06 14.09 -4.30
C TYR A 164 -12.57 14.26 -4.48
N GLN A 165 -13.24 13.31 -5.13
CA GLN A 165 -14.69 13.35 -5.31
C GLN A 165 -15.41 13.29 -3.95
N GLY A 166 -15.03 12.37 -3.07
CA GLY A 166 -15.59 12.27 -1.71
C GLY A 166 -15.40 13.56 -0.90
N ASN A 167 -14.23 14.20 -1.02
CA ASN A 167 -13.95 15.47 -0.35
C ASN A 167 -14.81 16.64 -0.90
N ILE A 168 -15.04 16.68 -2.22
CA ILE A 168 -15.92 17.68 -2.85
C ILE A 168 -17.36 17.52 -2.34
N TYR A 169 -17.90 16.31 -2.31
CA TYR A 169 -19.26 16.06 -1.82
C TYR A 169 -19.42 16.39 -0.32
N SER A 170 -18.41 16.12 0.49
CA SER A 170 -18.37 16.54 1.90
C SER A 170 -18.43 18.07 2.04
N SER A 171 -17.60 18.79 1.27
CA SER A 171 -17.55 20.27 1.31
C SER A 171 -18.86 20.94 0.88
N MET A 172 -19.55 20.38 -0.14
CA MET A 172 -20.84 20.87 -0.62
C MET A 172 -21.98 20.61 0.38
N SER A 173 -21.92 19.49 1.10
CA SER A 173 -22.91 19.12 2.12
C SER A 173 -22.79 20.01 3.36
N SER A 174 -21.56 20.32 3.79
CA SER A 174 -21.31 21.24 4.91
C SER A 174 -21.65 22.71 4.58
N SER A 175 -21.65 23.10 3.31
CA SER A 175 -21.99 24.47 2.89
C SER A 175 -23.49 24.74 2.79
N ASN A 176 -24.31 23.67 2.79
CA ASN A 176 -25.77 23.73 2.67
C ASN A 176 -26.51 23.52 4.00
N SER A 177 -25.80 23.41 5.13
CA SER A 177 -26.38 23.25 6.47
C SER A 177 -26.21 24.48 7.34
#